data_AF-A0A931N0U6-F1
#
_entry.id   AF-A0A931N0U6-F1
#
_cell.length_a   1.000
_cell.length_b   1.000
_cell.length_c   1.000
_cell.angle_alpha   90.00
_cell.angle_beta   90.00
_cell.angle_gamma   90.00
#
_symmetry.space_group_name_H-M   'P 1'
#
loop_
_entity.id
_entity.type
_entity.pdbx_description
1 polymer ?
#
loop_
_entity_poly.entity_id
_entity_poly.type
_entity_poly.pdbx_seq_one_letter_code
_entity_poly.pdbx_strand_id
1 'polypeptide(L)'
;MTIHTLDKAVAGLLILFGGWLIWTGLDYGIMQGTTPGAGLFPLIMGIAIVVLSAINLFRAVTNLETLSAGMSRREIIKAAGVVVVLIVSLLLIPVLGMTLATLGAMVVIGLLLRTDPSRAFLVRLAAVSLLTPIICWWLFDGLLGVPVPVGPLGF
;
A
#
# COMPACT_ATOMS: atom_id res chain seq x y z
N MET A 1 9.28 -19.23 -17.10
CA MET A 1 7.92 -18.63 -17.07
C MET A 1 7.93 -17.42 -17.97
N THR A 2 7.03 -17.32 -18.94
CA THR A 2 6.83 -16.10 -19.74
C THR A 2 6.18 -15.02 -18.88
N ILE A 3 6.51 -13.75 -19.14
CA ILE A 3 6.02 -12.59 -18.37
C ILE A 3 4.48 -12.56 -18.35
N HIS A 4 3.82 -12.91 -19.46
CA HIS A 4 2.35 -13.02 -19.52
C HIS A 4 1.76 -14.06 -18.56
N THR A 5 2.46 -15.18 -18.33
CA THR A 5 1.98 -16.20 -17.38
C THR A 5 2.16 -15.73 -15.94
N LEU A 6 3.25 -15.01 -15.66
CA LEU A 6 3.48 -14.39 -14.35
C LEU A 6 2.41 -13.33 -14.06
N ASP A 7 2.11 -12.45 -15.01
CA ASP A 7 1.11 -11.40 -14.84
C ASP A 7 -0.29 -11.98 -14.56
N LYS A 8 -0.71 -12.98 -15.33
CA LYS A 8 -1.98 -13.70 -15.07
C LYS A 8 -2.01 -14.35 -13.69
N ALA A 9 -0.91 -14.98 -13.28
CA ALA A 9 -0.80 -15.62 -11.97
C ALA A 9 -0.86 -14.59 -10.82
N VAL A 10 -0.16 -13.47 -10.95
CA VAL A 10 -0.19 -12.37 -9.97
C VAL A 10 -1.58 -11.74 -9.90
N ALA A 11 -2.21 -11.47 -11.05
CA ALA A 11 -3.58 -10.94 -11.07
C ALA A 11 -4.58 -11.90 -10.41
N GLY A 12 -4.49 -13.21 -10.69
CA GLY A 12 -5.31 -14.22 -10.02
C GLY A 12 -5.08 -14.26 -8.50
N LEU A 13 -3.82 -14.20 -8.05
CA LEU A 13 -3.47 -14.15 -6.63
C LEU A 13 -4.02 -12.89 -5.96
N LEU A 14 -3.94 -11.72 -6.62
CA LEU A 14 -4.50 -10.47 -6.11
C LEU A 14 -6.03 -10.51 -6.01
N ILE A 15 -6.72 -11.16 -6.95
CA ILE A 15 -8.18 -11.37 -6.85
C ILE A 15 -8.51 -12.20 -5.60
N LEU A 16 -7.79 -13.30 -5.37
CA LEU A 16 -7.99 -14.13 -4.18
C LEU A 16 -7.69 -13.36 -2.90
N PHE A 17 -6.59 -12.61 -2.87
CA PHE A 17 -6.22 -11.77 -1.72
C PHE A 17 -7.24 -10.67 -1.45
N GLY A 18 -7.72 -9.98 -2.49
CA GLY A 18 -8.76 -8.97 -2.36
C GLY A 18 -10.08 -9.57 -1.88
N GLY A 19 -10.46 -10.76 -2.35
CA GLY A 19 -11.62 -11.51 -1.85
C GLY A 19 -11.48 -11.89 -0.38
N TRP A 20 -10.30 -12.32 0.04
CA TRP A 20 -9.99 -12.59 1.45
C TRP A 20 -10.08 -11.33 2.32
N LEU A 21 -9.62 -10.17 1.83
CA LEU A 21 -9.76 -8.89 2.52
C LEU A 21 -11.24 -8.48 2.66
N ILE A 22 -12.06 -8.69 1.64
CA ILE A 22 -13.50 -8.45 1.71
C ILE A 22 -14.13 -9.31 2.79
N TRP A 23 -13.86 -10.62 2.78
CA TRP A 23 -14.37 -11.53 3.81
C TRP A 23 -13.95 -11.07 5.20
N THR A 24 -12.66 -10.83 5.42
CA THR A 24 -12.12 -10.40 6.71
C THR A 24 -12.70 -9.05 7.15
N GLY A 25 -12.90 -8.12 6.21
CA GLY A 25 -13.54 -6.83 6.48
C GLY A 25 -15.01 -6.97 6.90
N LEU A 26 -15.76 -7.91 6.32
CA LEU A 26 -17.13 -8.20 6.76
C LEU A 26 -17.15 -8.76 8.20
N ASP A 27 -16.20 -9.64 8.52
CA ASP A 27 -16.09 -10.28 9.85
C ASP A 27 -15.74 -9.26 10.96
N TYR A 28 -14.90 -8.28 10.66
CA TYR A 28 -14.55 -7.19 11.59
C TYR A 28 -15.65 -6.15 11.80
N GLY A 29 -16.75 -6.24 11.07
CA GLY A 29 -17.85 -5.28 11.13
C GLY A 29 -17.56 -3.99 10.38
N ILE A 30 -18.43 -3.66 9.43
CA ILE A 30 -18.30 -2.49 8.57
C ILE A 30 -18.69 -1.19 9.30
N MET A 31 -19.61 -1.27 10.27
CA MET A 31 -20.11 -0.14 11.06
C MET A 31 -20.12 -0.51 12.54
N GLN A 32 -19.78 0.46 13.39
CA GLN A 32 -19.95 0.39 14.84
C GLN A 32 -20.84 1.56 15.26
N GLY A 33 -22.13 1.31 15.45
CA GLY A 33 -23.11 2.37 15.68
C GLY A 33 -23.20 3.30 14.47
N THR A 34 -22.85 4.59 14.66
CA THR A 34 -22.85 5.61 13.60
C THR A 34 -21.48 5.85 12.97
N THR A 35 -20.43 5.16 13.44
CA THR A 35 -19.05 5.35 12.96
C THR A 35 -18.55 4.16 12.13
N PRO A 36 -17.69 4.39 11.13
CA PRO A 36 -17.00 3.33 10.41
C PRO A 36 -16.37 2.30 11.34
N GLY A 37 -16.65 1.01 11.10
CA GLY A 37 -15.99 -0.09 11.80
C GLY A 37 -14.63 -0.42 11.18
N ALA A 38 -13.82 -1.19 11.91
CA ALA A 38 -12.50 -1.64 11.46
C ALA A 38 -12.55 -2.44 10.14
N GLY A 39 -13.71 -3.00 9.80
CA GLY A 39 -13.95 -3.73 8.57
C GLY A 39 -14.14 -2.90 7.31
N LEU A 40 -14.46 -1.60 7.42
CA LEU A 40 -14.76 -0.75 6.26
C LEU A 40 -13.55 -0.56 5.34
N PHE A 41 -12.37 -0.31 5.92
CA PHE A 41 -11.15 -0.09 5.12
C PHE A 41 -10.72 -1.36 4.36
N PRO A 42 -10.59 -2.55 4.99
CA PRO A 42 -10.33 -3.80 4.28
C PRO A 42 -11.36 -4.11 3.18
N LEU A 43 -12.64 -3.80 3.41
CA LEU A 43 -13.70 -4.00 2.42
C LEU A 43 -13.47 -3.15 1.17
N ILE A 44 -13.29 -1.84 1.32
CA ILE A 44 -13.10 -0.91 0.18
C ILE A 44 -11.83 -1.28 -0.59
N MET A 45 -10.73 -1.53 0.13
CA MET A 45 -9.45 -1.90 -0.49
C MET A 45 -9.54 -3.27 -1.19
N GLY A 46 -10.19 -4.25 -0.57
CA GLY A 46 -10.43 -5.56 -1.15
C GLY A 46 -11.24 -5.48 -2.44
N ILE A 47 -12.34 -4.70 -2.46
CA ILE A 47 -13.14 -4.44 -3.67
C ILE A 47 -12.29 -3.80 -4.77
N ALA A 48 -11.53 -2.76 -4.44
CA ALA A 48 -10.67 -2.08 -5.41
C ALA A 48 -9.63 -3.04 -6.01
N ILE A 49 -8.97 -3.85 -5.17
CA ILE A 49 -7.99 -4.85 -5.62
C ILE A 49 -8.64 -5.88 -6.54
N VAL A 50 -9.80 -6.44 -6.15
CA VAL A 50 -10.51 -7.43 -6.97
C VAL A 50 -10.88 -6.85 -8.33
N VAL A 51 -11.49 -5.66 -8.36
CA VAL A 51 -11.96 -5.02 -9.59
C VAL A 51 -10.79 -4.71 -10.52
N LEU A 52 -9.74 -4.04 -10.02
CA LEU A 52 -8.58 -3.68 -10.83
C LEU A 52 -7.83 -4.92 -11.33
N SER A 53 -7.68 -5.95 -10.49
CA SER A 53 -6.99 -7.18 -10.87
C SER A 53 -7.81 -8.02 -11.85
N ALA A 54 -9.15 -8.03 -11.74
CA ALA A 54 -10.03 -8.68 -12.70
C ALA A 54 -9.98 -8.00 -14.06
N ILE A 55 -9.95 -6.66 -14.10
CA ILE A 55 -9.74 -5.90 -15.33
C ILE A 55 -8.37 -6.24 -15.94
N ASN A 56 -7.31 -6.30 -15.12
CA ASN A 56 -5.98 -6.65 -15.59
C ASN A 56 -5.94 -8.07 -16.18
N LEU A 57 -6.49 -9.05 -15.47
CA LEU A 57 -6.58 -10.43 -15.92
C LEU A 57 -7.37 -10.56 -17.22
N PHE A 58 -8.50 -9.85 -17.34
CA PHE A 58 -9.30 -9.83 -18.56
C PHE A 58 -8.49 -9.30 -19.75
N ARG A 59 -7.76 -8.20 -19.58
CA ARG A 59 -6.90 -7.62 -20.62
C ARG A 59 -5.75 -8.55 -21.02
N ALA A 60 -5.13 -9.20 -20.03
CA ALA A 60 -4.06 -10.18 -20.26
C ALA A 60 -4.54 -11.45 -20.98
N VAL A 61 -5.78 -11.90 -20.74
CA VAL A 61 -6.38 -13.06 -21.41
C VAL A 61 -6.85 -12.72 -22.83
N THR A 62 -7.36 -11.51 -23.04
CA THR A 62 -7.82 -11.02 -24.35
C THR A 62 -6.68 -10.52 -25.25
N ASN A 63 -5.42 -10.63 -24.81
CA ASN A 63 -4.23 -10.12 -25.51
C ASN A 63 -4.34 -8.63 -25.89
N LEU A 64 -5.11 -7.86 -25.12
CA LEU A 64 -5.23 -6.41 -25.27
C LEU A 64 -4.01 -5.67 -24.70
N GLU A 65 -3.08 -6.40 -24.08
CA GLU A 65 -1.83 -5.87 -23.56
C GLU A 65 -0.68 -6.09 -24.52
N THR A 66 -0.19 -5.00 -25.10
CA THR A 66 1.15 -4.93 -25.64
C THR A 66 2.12 -4.69 -24.47
N LEU A 67 2.55 -5.77 -23.80
CA LEU A 67 3.66 -5.69 -22.84
C LEU A 67 4.96 -5.36 -23.59
N SER A 68 5.16 -4.09 -23.91
CA SER A 68 6.37 -3.60 -24.53
C SER A 68 7.42 -3.35 -23.44
N ALA A 69 8.57 -4.01 -23.58
CA ALA A 69 9.73 -3.98 -22.70
C ALA A 69 9.60 -4.81 -21.41
N GLY A 70 10.48 -5.79 -21.26
CA GLY A 70 10.64 -6.54 -20.01
C GLY A 70 11.13 -5.63 -18.88
N MET A 71 10.64 -5.87 -17.67
CA MET A 71 11.07 -5.17 -16.47
C MET A 71 12.58 -5.39 -16.24
N SER A 72 13.33 -4.30 -16.06
CA SER A 72 14.75 -4.39 -15.77
C SER A 72 14.98 -4.99 -14.38
N ARG A 73 16.11 -5.70 -14.20
CA ARG A 73 16.51 -6.23 -12.88
C ARG A 73 16.53 -5.14 -11.80
N ARG A 74 16.90 -3.91 -12.18
CA ARG A 74 16.93 -2.75 -11.29
C ARG A 74 15.54 -2.36 -10.80
N GLU A 75 14.53 -2.40 -11.66
CA GLU A 75 13.14 -2.12 -11.29
C GLU A 75 12.57 -3.20 -10.38
N ILE A 76 12.88 -4.48 -10.64
CA ILE A 76 12.49 -5.59 -9.77
C ILE A 76 13.07 -5.40 -8.36
N ILE A 77 14.36 -5.06 -8.26
CA ILE A 77 15.02 -4.81 -6.96
C ILE A 77 14.40 -3.62 -6.25
N LYS A 78 14.11 -2.52 -6.96
CA LYS A 78 13.42 -1.36 -6.39
C LYS A 78 12.04 -1.74 -5.86
N ALA A 79 11.23 -2.46 -6.64
CA ALA A 79 9.91 -2.91 -6.23
C ALA A 79 9.97 -3.82 -4.99
N ALA A 80 10.87 -4.81 -5.00
CA ALA A 80 11.11 -5.68 -3.85
C ALA A 80 11.55 -4.88 -2.62
N GLY A 81 12.44 -3.90 -2.79
CA GLY A 81 12.87 -3.03 -1.70
C GLY A 81 11.73 -2.19 -1.10
N VAL A 82 10.79 -1.70 -1.91
CA VAL A 82 9.60 -1.01 -1.40
C VAL A 82 8.76 -1.95 -0.53
N VAL A 83 8.52 -3.18 -0.99
CA VAL A 83 7.79 -4.19 -0.22
C VAL A 83 8.48 -4.48 1.12
N VAL A 84 9.80 -4.64 1.11
CA VAL A 84 10.59 -4.86 2.34
C VAL A 84 10.45 -3.67 3.30
N VAL A 85 10.56 -2.44 2.81
CA VAL A 85 10.41 -1.24 3.65
C VAL A 85 9.01 -1.16 4.26
N LEU A 86 7.96 -1.49 3.51
CA LEU A 86 6.60 -1.55 4.04
C LEU A 86 6.47 -2.61 5.14
N ILE A 87 6.98 -3.82 4.93
CA ILE A 87 6.96 -4.89 5.95
C ILE A 87 7.72 -4.44 7.21
N VAL A 88 8.93 -3.90 7.05
CA VAL A 88 9.73 -3.39 8.17
C VAL A 88 8.99 -2.28 8.90
N SER A 89 8.31 -1.38 8.18
CA SER A 89 7.53 -0.31 8.79
C SER A 89 6.41 -0.87 9.68
N LEU A 90 5.68 -1.89 9.23
CA LEU A 90 4.65 -2.59 10.03
C LEU A 90 5.23 -3.20 11.31
N LEU A 91 6.42 -3.80 11.23
CA LEU A 91 7.11 -4.36 12.40
C LEU A 91 7.61 -3.29 13.39
N LEU A 92 7.86 -2.07 12.90
CA LEU A 92 8.30 -0.95 13.72
C LEU A 92 7.15 -0.16 14.34
N ILE A 93 5.92 -0.25 13.84
CA ILE A 93 4.75 0.46 14.38
C ILE A 93 4.58 0.24 15.89
N PRO A 94 4.67 -0.97 16.46
CA PRO A 94 4.53 -1.16 17.90
C PRO A 94 5.61 -0.46 18.75
N VAL A 95 6.77 -0.19 18.15
CA VAL A 95 7.94 0.38 18.83
C VAL A 95 8.06 1.88 18.61
N LEU A 96 7.71 2.37 17.43
CA LEU A 96 7.90 3.78 17.02
C LEU A 96 6.58 4.56 16.92
N GLY A 97 5.44 3.88 16.93
CA GLY A 97 4.15 4.45 16.55
C GLY A 97 3.98 4.54 15.03
N MET A 98 2.72 4.71 14.60
CA MET A 98 2.38 4.80 13.18
C MET A 98 3.02 6.02 12.52
N THR A 99 3.10 7.15 13.23
CA THR A 99 3.59 8.41 12.69
C THR A 99 5.06 8.30 12.26
N LEU A 100 5.94 7.89 13.18
CA LEU A 100 7.37 7.75 12.88
C LEU A 100 7.65 6.61 11.90
N ALA A 101 6.97 5.48 12.05
CA ALA A 101 7.16 4.34 11.15
C ALA A 101 6.81 4.74 9.71
N THR A 102 5.70 5.46 9.50
CA THR A 102 5.28 5.95 8.19
C THR A 102 6.23 7.01 7.64
N LEU A 103 6.66 7.97 8.47
CA LEU A 103 7.64 8.99 8.07
C LEU A 103 8.93 8.33 7.58
N GLY A 104 9.49 7.40 8.37
CA GLY A 104 10.70 6.66 8.01
C GLY A 104 10.52 5.85 6.73
N ALA A 105 9.38 5.17 6.59
CA ALA A 105 9.06 4.42 5.37
C ALA A 105 9.03 5.32 4.13
N MET A 106 8.38 6.48 4.20
CA MET A 106 8.31 7.43 3.07
C MET A 106 9.69 7.95 2.68
N VAL A 107 10.55 8.28 3.66
CA VAL A 107 11.93 8.71 3.40
C VAL A 107 12.72 7.61 2.69
N VAL A 108 12.71 6.39 3.24
CA VAL A 108 13.49 5.28 2.70
C VAL A 108 12.98 4.86 1.31
N ILE A 109 11.66 4.78 1.11
CA ILE A 109 11.05 4.49 -0.20
C ILE A 109 11.43 5.57 -1.21
N GLY A 110 11.32 6.85 -0.85
CA GLY A 110 11.69 7.93 -1.74
C GLY A 110 13.16 7.87 -2.15
N LEU A 111 14.07 7.61 -1.21
CA LEU A 111 15.50 7.45 -1.49
C LEU A 111 15.80 6.20 -2.35
N LEU A 112 15.09 5.09 -2.13
CA LEU A 112 15.21 3.88 -2.91
C LEU A 112 14.76 4.08 -4.36
N LEU A 113 13.67 4.82 -4.54
CA LEU A 113 13.09 5.10 -5.86
C LEU A 113 13.77 6.28 -6.58
N ARG A 114 14.62 7.04 -5.88
CA ARG A 114 15.32 8.23 -6.38
C ARG A 114 15.85 8.04 -7.81
N THR A 115 15.48 8.99 -8.66
CA THR A 115 15.90 9.08 -10.06
C THR A 115 16.90 10.21 -10.28
N ASP A 116 16.81 11.30 -9.51
CA ASP A 116 17.70 12.46 -9.61
C ASP A 116 18.01 13.05 -8.21
N PRO A 117 19.26 13.47 -7.93
CA PRO A 117 19.64 14.09 -6.67
C PRO A 117 19.30 15.57 -6.46
N SER A 118 18.53 16.20 -7.33
CA SER A 118 18.19 17.62 -7.26
C SER A 118 17.64 18.10 -5.90
N ARG A 119 17.86 19.39 -5.58
CA ARG A 119 17.26 20.05 -4.40
C ARG A 119 15.74 19.97 -4.43
N ALA A 120 15.14 20.07 -5.62
CA ALA A 120 13.69 19.94 -5.82
C ALA A 120 13.18 18.55 -5.40
N PHE A 121 13.93 17.48 -5.68
CA PHE A 121 13.60 16.13 -5.21
C PHE A 121 13.59 16.04 -3.69
N LEU A 122 14.61 16.59 -3.02
CA LEU A 122 14.69 16.56 -1.56
C LEU A 122 13.55 17.34 -0.89
N VAL A 123 13.17 18.50 -1.44
CA VAL A 123 12.02 19.27 -0.95
C VAL A 123 10.73 18.48 -1.10
N ARG A 124 10.50 17.85 -2.26
CA ARG A 124 9.32 16.99 -2.46
C ARG A 124 9.32 15.79 -1.53
N LEU A 125 10.47 15.15 -1.33
CA LEU A 125 10.61 14.01 -0.41
C LEU A 125 10.28 14.41 1.03
N ALA A 126 10.81 15.55 1.50
CA ALA A 126 10.52 16.06 2.83
C ALA A 126 9.02 16.37 2.98
N ALA A 127 8.43 17.05 1.99
CA ALA A 127 7.00 17.37 2.00
C ALA A 127 6.12 16.12 2.06
N VAL A 128 6.36 15.13 1.18
CA VAL A 128 5.59 13.88 1.16
C VAL A 128 5.78 13.10 2.46
N SER A 129 7.02 12.97 2.94
CA SER A 129 7.31 12.19 4.15
C SER A 129 6.70 12.79 5.43
N LEU A 130 6.49 14.10 5.46
CA LEU A 130 5.81 14.79 6.57
C LEU A 130 4.29 14.80 6.39
N LEU A 131 3.79 15.08 5.19
CA LEU A 131 2.36 15.21 4.95
C LEU A 131 1.63 13.87 5.02
N THR A 132 2.22 12.79 4.50
CA THR A 132 1.59 11.46 4.50
C THR A 132 1.20 10.99 5.90
N PRO A 133 2.09 10.94 6.92
CA PRO A 133 1.71 10.51 8.26
C PRO A 133 0.66 11.45 8.90
N ILE A 134 0.71 12.76 8.64
CA ILE A 134 -0.30 13.72 9.13
C ILE A 134 -1.68 13.42 8.52
N ILE A 135 -1.74 13.19 7.21
CA ILE A 135 -2.98 12.84 6.50
C ILE A 135 -3.52 11.50 6.99
N CYS A 136 -2.65 10.49 7.16
CA CYS A 136 -3.05 9.19 7.69
C CYS A 136 -3.61 9.33 9.12
N TRP A 137 -2.94 10.08 9.99
CA TRP A 137 -3.42 10.32 11.34
C TRP A 137 -4.80 11.00 11.33
N TRP A 138 -4.97 12.07 10.54
CA TRP A 138 -6.27 12.74 10.40
C TRP A 138 -7.36 11.84 9.82
N LEU A 139 -7.02 10.98 8.85
CA LEU A 139 -7.97 10.04 8.25
C LEU A 139 -8.43 9.00 9.27
N PHE A 140 -7.51 8.38 10.01
CA PHE A 140 -7.86 7.31 10.94
C PHE A 140 -8.46 7.84 12.23
N ASP A 141 -7.80 8.78 12.90
CA ASP A 141 -8.27 9.33 14.17
C ASP A 141 -9.44 10.30 13.96
N GLY A 142 -9.27 11.26 13.05
CA GLY A 142 -10.24 12.34 12.85
C GLY A 142 -11.48 11.94 12.06
N LEU A 143 -11.31 11.32 10.89
CA LEU A 143 -12.44 10.98 10.00
C LEU A 143 -13.08 9.63 10.36
N LEU A 144 -12.28 8.62 10.65
CA LEU A 144 -12.76 7.25 10.89
C LEU A 144 -13.00 6.93 12.39
N GLY A 145 -12.45 7.73 13.31
CA GLY A 145 -12.56 7.47 14.76
C GLY A 145 -11.82 6.20 15.21
N VAL A 146 -10.84 5.75 14.42
CA VAL A 146 -10.04 4.55 14.70
C VAL A 146 -8.75 4.97 15.41
N PRO A 147 -8.48 4.47 16.64
CA PRO A 147 -7.30 4.85 17.38
C PRO A 147 -6.04 4.43 16.64
N VAL A 148 -5.16 5.40 16.42
CA VAL A 148 -3.89 5.18 15.74
C VAL A 148 -2.87 4.61 16.74
N PRO A 149 -2.09 3.58 16.37
CA PRO A 149 -1.02 3.06 17.23
C PRO A 149 0.00 4.16 17.56
N VAL A 150 0.04 4.54 18.84
CA VAL A 150 1.04 5.45 19.39
C VAL A 150 2.18 4.63 19.97
N GLY A 151 3.42 5.02 19.65
CA GLY A 151 4.60 4.38 20.20
C GLY A 151 4.80 4.75 21.68
N PRO A 152 5.85 4.22 22.32
CA PRO A 152 6.24 4.54 23.70
C PRO A 152 6.49 6.04 23.94
N LEU A 153 6.75 6.80 22.87
CA LEU A 153 6.99 8.24 22.90
C LEU A 153 5.70 9.07 22.80
N GLY A 154 4.53 8.44 22.66
CA GLY A 154 3.22 9.10 22.63
C GLY A 154 2.76 9.61 21.25
N PHE A 155 3.42 9.20 20.18
CA PHE A 155 3.10 9.55 18.77
C PHE A 155 3.37 8.37 17.83
#